data_AF-X1KT90-F1
#
_entry.id   AF-X1KT90-F1
#
_cell.length_a   1.000
_cell.length_b   1.000
_cell.length_c   1.000
_cell.angle_alpha   90.00
_cell.angle_beta   90.00
_cell.angle_gamma   90.00
#
_symmetry.space_group_name_H-M   'P 1'
#
loop_
_entity.id
_entity.type
_entity.pdbx_description
1 polymer ?
#
loop_
_entity_poly.entity_id
_entity_poly.type
_entity_poly.pdbx_seq_one_letter_code
_entity_poly.pdbx_strand_id
1 'polypeptide(L)'
;RYQNGFDCQGLWVEREEEKALGLKNKKDIEKFGILNFIKSCRKRVEKFTKIQRDQSIRLGQWMDWDNSYYTMSDNNQLHNWHLIKTYHKKGWLYKGKDSVPWCWRCGTASSKYDIITEGYKEVTHPALFMQFPIKGKKDEFFLIFTTTPWTIPANVAIAVNEEITYVKAENNGKKYWLAEKTINALEGKYKILEKKKGKNLNGIAYLMPYASLEPQKKSPHKVVLWDLASEEEGTGIVHIAPGCGAEDFDLGKKIGLPSISPLDDAGVYKKGFILFQGFFEFVDG
;
A
#
# COMPACT_ATOMS: atom_id res chain seq x y z
N ARG A 1 -33.78 -24.27 4.19
CA ARG A 1 -33.91 -24.44 2.73
C ARG A 1 -32.57 -24.98 2.24
N TYR A 2 -32.54 -26.12 1.54
CA TYR A 2 -31.32 -26.66 0.93
C TYR A 2 -31.09 -25.99 -0.43
N GLN A 3 -30.98 -24.67 -0.44
CA GLN A 3 -30.86 -23.86 -1.65
C GLN A 3 -29.38 -23.59 -1.93
N ASN A 4 -28.90 -23.97 -3.12
CA ASN A 4 -27.53 -23.67 -3.51
C ASN A 4 -27.36 -22.20 -3.92
N GLY A 5 -26.15 -21.67 -3.73
CA GLY A 5 -25.75 -20.34 -4.13
C GLY A 5 -24.56 -20.34 -5.05
N PHE A 6 -24.63 -19.53 -6.11
CA PHE A 6 -23.47 -19.28 -6.97
C PHE A 6 -23.00 -17.84 -6.80
N ASP A 7 -21.72 -17.69 -6.46
CA ASP A 7 -21.04 -16.41 -6.53
C ASP A 7 -20.55 -16.17 -7.98
N CYS A 8 -21.15 -15.16 -8.61
CA CYS A 8 -21.07 -14.87 -10.03
C CYS A 8 -20.33 -13.57 -10.35
N GLN A 9 -19.82 -12.85 -9.35
CA GLN A 9 -19.27 -11.51 -9.52
C GLN A 9 -17.87 -11.40 -8.94
N GLY A 10 -17.19 -10.29 -9.25
CA GLY A 10 -15.90 -9.96 -8.66
C GLY A 10 -14.68 -10.44 -9.45
N LEU A 11 -13.51 -10.17 -8.86
CA LEU A 11 -12.20 -10.27 -9.52
C LEU A 11 -11.87 -11.68 -10.01
N TRP A 12 -12.36 -12.73 -9.35
CA TRP A 12 -12.08 -14.11 -9.74
C TRP A 12 -12.62 -14.45 -11.13
N VAL A 13 -13.85 -14.03 -11.42
CA VAL A 13 -14.47 -14.25 -12.75
C VAL A 13 -13.79 -13.36 -13.78
N GLU A 14 -13.56 -12.09 -13.43
CA GLU A 14 -12.97 -11.10 -14.34
C GLU A 14 -11.55 -11.49 -14.76
N ARG A 15 -10.67 -11.87 -13.82
CA ARG A 15 -9.27 -12.26 -14.12
C ARG A 15 -9.16 -13.50 -14.98
N GLU A 16 -10.02 -14.49 -14.75
CA GLU A 16 -10.02 -15.71 -15.53
C GLU A 16 -10.58 -15.50 -16.94
N GLU A 17 -11.48 -14.53 -17.10
CA GLU A 17 -11.97 -14.10 -18.41
C GLU A 17 -10.96 -13.21 -19.15
N GLU A 18 -10.27 -12.31 -18.44
CA GLU A 18 -9.13 -11.55 -18.97
C GLU A 18 -8.07 -12.49 -19.57
N LYS A 19 -7.70 -13.54 -18.85
CA LYS A 19 -6.75 -14.55 -19.34
C LYS A 19 -7.24 -15.25 -20.60
N ALA A 20 -8.52 -15.64 -20.64
CA ALA A 20 -9.11 -16.30 -21.81
C ALA A 20 -9.18 -15.39 -23.05
N LEU A 21 -9.38 -14.08 -22.83
CA LEU A 21 -9.45 -13.06 -23.88
C LEU A 21 -8.08 -12.44 -24.22
N GLY A 22 -7.01 -12.78 -23.49
CA GLY A 22 -5.67 -12.22 -23.67
C GLY A 22 -5.52 -10.76 -23.24
N LEU A 23 -6.44 -10.26 -22.40
CA LEU A 23 -6.43 -8.88 -21.90
C LEU A 23 -5.44 -8.77 -20.73
N LYS A 24 -4.56 -7.75 -20.75
CA LYS A 24 -3.47 -7.65 -19.75
C LYS A 24 -3.74 -6.62 -18.65
N ASN A 25 -4.53 -5.60 -18.96
CA ASN A 25 -4.72 -4.44 -18.11
C ASN A 25 -6.06 -3.75 -18.42
N LYS A 26 -6.52 -2.92 -17.48
CA LYS A 26 -7.82 -2.24 -17.52
C LYS A 26 -8.08 -1.45 -18.81
N LYS A 27 -7.03 -0.85 -19.39
CA LYS A 27 -7.12 -0.13 -20.67
C LYS A 27 -7.52 -1.05 -21.83
N ASP A 28 -7.15 -2.32 -21.80
CA ASP A 28 -7.54 -3.29 -22.83
C ASP A 28 -9.01 -3.68 -22.70
N ILE A 29 -9.53 -3.77 -21.46
CA ILE A 29 -10.97 -3.99 -21.21
C ILE A 29 -11.79 -2.81 -21.73
N GLU A 30 -11.34 -1.58 -21.49
CA GLU A 30 -12.01 -0.38 -21.99
C GLU A 30 -12.03 -0.35 -23.53
N LYS A 31 -10.94 -0.77 -24.19
CA LYS A 31 -10.87 -0.90 -25.66
C LYS A 31 -11.75 -2.03 -26.21
N PHE A 32 -11.81 -3.18 -25.52
CA PHE A 32 -12.69 -4.30 -25.86
C PHE A 32 -14.17 -3.95 -25.70
N GLY A 33 -14.46 -2.99 -24.82
CA GLY A 33 -15.77 -2.49 -24.49
C GLY A 33 -16.33 -3.18 -23.24
N ILE A 34 -16.65 -2.37 -22.24
CA ILE A 34 -17.14 -2.82 -20.92
C ILE A 34 -18.36 -3.75 -21.07
N LEU A 35 -19.31 -3.41 -21.94
CA LEU A 35 -20.50 -4.22 -22.15
C LEU A 35 -20.17 -5.61 -22.75
N ASN A 36 -19.21 -5.67 -23.68
CA ASN A 36 -18.79 -6.93 -24.28
C ASN A 36 -18.09 -7.81 -23.25
N PHE A 37 -17.24 -7.21 -22.42
CA PHE A 37 -16.54 -7.90 -21.32
C PHE A 37 -17.53 -8.47 -20.30
N ILE A 38 -18.51 -7.67 -19.85
CA ILE A 38 -19.56 -8.11 -18.92
C ILE A 38 -20.35 -9.30 -19.52
N LYS A 39 -20.73 -9.21 -20.81
CA LYS A 39 -21.42 -10.32 -21.48
C LYS A 39 -20.56 -11.60 -21.52
N SER A 40 -19.26 -11.46 -21.75
CA SER A 40 -18.34 -12.60 -21.74
C SER A 40 -18.24 -13.24 -20.35
N CYS A 41 -18.09 -12.42 -19.31
CA CYS A 41 -18.08 -12.87 -17.91
C CYS A 41 -19.37 -13.63 -17.55
N ARG A 42 -20.54 -13.12 -17.98
CA ARG A 42 -21.83 -13.80 -17.75
C ARG A 42 -21.88 -15.17 -18.43
N LYS A 43 -21.43 -15.28 -19.68
CA LYS A 43 -21.35 -16.57 -20.39
C LYS A 43 -20.41 -17.55 -19.68
N ARG A 44 -19.30 -17.06 -19.14
CA ARG A 44 -18.38 -17.87 -18.34
C ARG A 44 -19.07 -18.43 -17.10
N VAL A 45 -19.77 -17.57 -16.35
CA VAL A 45 -20.56 -17.98 -15.17
C VAL A 45 -21.62 -19.02 -15.55
N GLU A 46 -22.41 -18.79 -16.59
CA GLU A 46 -23.43 -19.74 -17.05
C GLU A 46 -22.83 -21.12 -17.38
N LYS A 47 -21.67 -21.14 -18.03
CA LYS A 47 -20.94 -22.39 -18.33
C LYS A 47 -20.50 -23.11 -17.06
N PHE A 48 -19.80 -22.43 -16.15
CA PHE A 48 -19.21 -23.08 -14.98
C PHE A 48 -20.24 -23.44 -13.91
N THR A 49 -21.31 -22.66 -13.76
CA THR A 49 -22.42 -23.00 -12.85
C THR A 49 -23.11 -24.29 -13.26
N LYS A 50 -23.31 -24.52 -14.58
CA LYS A 50 -23.82 -25.81 -15.10
C LYS A 50 -22.88 -26.98 -14.78
N ILE A 51 -21.58 -26.82 -15.05
CA ILE A 51 -20.56 -27.85 -14.77
C ILE A 51 -20.54 -28.20 -13.28
N GLN A 52 -20.51 -27.18 -12.41
CA GLN A 52 -20.51 -27.37 -10.95
C GLN A 52 -21.79 -28.06 -10.47
N ARG A 53 -22.97 -27.65 -10.98
CA ARG A 53 -24.25 -28.31 -10.69
C ARG A 53 -24.21 -29.79 -11.04
N ASP A 54 -23.80 -30.13 -12.27
CA ASP A 54 -23.79 -31.52 -12.74
C ASP A 54 -22.82 -32.38 -11.92
N GLN A 55 -21.66 -31.83 -11.56
CA GLN A 55 -20.67 -32.48 -10.70
C GLN A 55 -21.20 -32.70 -9.28
N SER A 56 -21.82 -31.69 -8.69
CA SER A 56 -22.39 -31.77 -7.34
C SER A 56 -23.53 -32.77 -7.24
N ILE A 57 -24.43 -32.83 -8.24
CA ILE A 57 -25.48 -33.85 -8.33
C ILE A 57 -24.87 -35.24 -8.39
N ARG A 58 -23.81 -35.44 -9.19
CA ARG A 58 -23.11 -36.71 -9.30
C ARG A 58 -22.44 -37.15 -8.00
N LEU A 59 -21.98 -36.20 -7.17
CA LEU A 59 -21.45 -36.46 -5.83
C LEU A 59 -22.53 -36.77 -4.78
N GLY A 60 -23.81 -36.72 -5.16
CA GLY A 60 -24.93 -37.01 -4.25
C GLY A 60 -25.34 -35.82 -3.38
N GLN A 61 -24.99 -34.58 -3.76
CA GLN A 61 -25.43 -33.39 -3.02
C GLN A 61 -26.94 -33.16 -3.22
N TRP A 62 -27.71 -33.37 -2.15
CA TRP A 62 -29.15 -33.16 -2.13
C TRP A 62 -29.50 -31.70 -1.85
N MET A 63 -29.67 -30.93 -2.93
CA MET A 63 -30.06 -29.52 -2.91
C MET A 63 -31.23 -29.27 -3.86
N ASP A 64 -31.93 -28.16 -3.65
CA ASP A 64 -32.90 -27.59 -4.59
C ASP A 64 -32.15 -26.89 -5.73
N TRP A 65 -31.69 -27.69 -6.69
CA TRP A 65 -30.86 -27.22 -7.80
C TRP A 65 -31.60 -26.31 -8.77
N ASP A 66 -32.92 -26.48 -8.92
CA ASP A 66 -33.75 -25.70 -9.83
C ASP A 66 -34.04 -24.28 -9.31
N ASN A 67 -33.95 -24.10 -8.00
CA ASN A 67 -34.12 -22.80 -7.34
C ASN A 67 -32.81 -22.24 -6.79
N SER A 68 -31.67 -22.51 -7.41
CA SER A 68 -30.38 -21.93 -6.98
C SER A 68 -30.41 -20.40 -7.06
N TYR A 69 -29.78 -19.70 -6.11
CA TYR A 69 -29.63 -18.24 -6.18
C TYR A 69 -28.30 -17.85 -6.84
N TYR A 70 -28.31 -16.71 -7.53
CA TYR A 70 -27.15 -16.16 -8.23
C TYR A 70 -26.92 -14.72 -7.78
N THR A 71 -25.67 -14.35 -7.49
CA THR A 71 -25.34 -12.97 -7.06
C THR A 71 -25.58 -11.94 -8.17
N MET A 72 -25.54 -12.36 -9.43
CA MET A 72 -25.86 -11.52 -10.59
C MET A 72 -27.37 -11.35 -10.88
N SER A 73 -28.26 -11.98 -10.10
CA SER A 73 -29.71 -11.86 -10.32
C SER A 73 -30.26 -10.50 -9.89
N ASP A 74 -31.28 -10.00 -10.59
CA ASP A 74 -31.89 -8.69 -10.30
C ASP A 74 -32.41 -8.61 -8.86
N ASN A 75 -33.00 -9.68 -8.35
CA ASN A 75 -33.49 -9.73 -6.98
C ASN A 75 -32.35 -9.55 -5.97
N ASN A 76 -31.24 -10.26 -6.14
CA ASN A 76 -30.11 -10.15 -5.21
C ASN A 76 -29.44 -8.77 -5.30
N GLN A 77 -29.32 -8.22 -6.51
CA GLN A 77 -28.87 -6.84 -6.70
C GLN A 77 -29.78 -5.84 -5.98
N LEU A 78 -31.10 -5.96 -6.10
CA LEU A 78 -32.04 -5.08 -5.40
C LEU A 78 -31.90 -5.16 -3.87
N HIS A 79 -31.65 -6.35 -3.32
CA HIS A 79 -31.38 -6.52 -1.89
C HIS A 79 -30.07 -5.83 -1.47
N ASN A 80 -29.00 -5.97 -2.27
CA ASN A 80 -27.74 -5.25 -2.04
C ASN A 80 -27.95 -3.72 -2.06
N TRP A 81 -28.70 -3.20 -3.03
CA TRP A 81 -29.05 -1.78 -3.10
C TRP A 81 -29.88 -1.31 -1.89
N HIS A 82 -30.81 -2.14 -1.42
CA HIS A 82 -31.56 -1.86 -0.20
C HIS A 82 -30.66 -1.77 1.04
N LEU A 83 -29.69 -2.67 1.16
CA LEU A 83 -28.71 -2.68 2.24
C LEU A 83 -27.86 -1.41 2.22
N ILE A 84 -27.30 -1.05 1.06
CA ILE A 84 -26.49 0.17 0.87
C ILE A 84 -27.32 1.41 1.22
N LYS A 85 -28.58 1.49 0.79
CA LYS A 85 -29.49 2.58 1.14
C LYS A 85 -29.73 2.66 2.65
N THR A 86 -29.82 1.52 3.32
CA THR A 86 -29.96 1.46 4.78
C THR A 86 -28.72 1.99 5.49
N TYR A 87 -27.52 1.58 5.05
CA TYR A 87 -26.26 2.10 5.60
C TYR A 87 -26.10 3.60 5.36
N HIS A 88 -26.47 4.07 4.18
CA HIS A 88 -26.50 5.50 3.88
C HIS A 88 -27.47 6.26 4.80
N LYS A 89 -28.70 5.77 4.99
CA LYS A 89 -29.68 6.37 5.91
C LYS A 89 -29.20 6.41 7.37
N LYS A 90 -28.43 5.41 7.80
CA LYS A 90 -27.84 5.36 9.14
C LYS A 90 -26.56 6.18 9.30
N GLY A 91 -26.04 6.77 8.21
CA GLY A 91 -24.78 7.52 8.22
C GLY A 91 -23.53 6.63 8.35
N TRP A 92 -23.64 5.33 8.09
CA TRP A 92 -22.51 4.38 8.16
C TRP A 92 -21.67 4.35 6.88
N LEU A 93 -22.22 4.86 5.77
CA LEU A 93 -21.54 4.97 4.49
C LEU A 93 -20.97 6.38 4.32
N TYR A 94 -19.65 6.50 4.15
CA TYR A 94 -18.98 7.78 3.94
C TYR A 94 -17.92 7.67 2.84
N LYS A 95 -17.57 8.82 2.25
CA LYS A 95 -16.47 8.94 1.29
C LYS A 95 -15.27 9.55 1.99
N GLY A 96 -14.18 8.77 2.08
CA GLY A 96 -12.93 9.19 2.69
C GLY A 96 -11.74 9.03 1.74
N LYS A 97 -10.59 9.54 2.18
CA LYS A 97 -9.28 9.17 1.63
C LYS A 97 -8.62 8.22 2.61
N ASP A 98 -8.05 7.16 2.10
CA ASP A 98 -7.30 6.19 2.89
C ASP A 98 -6.13 5.59 2.10
N SER A 99 -5.10 5.14 2.82
CA SER A 99 -4.05 4.32 2.24
C SER A 99 -4.49 2.86 2.30
N VAL A 100 -4.76 2.30 1.13
CA VAL A 100 -5.30 0.95 0.99
C VAL A 100 -4.38 0.11 0.10
N PRO A 101 -4.29 -1.20 0.34
CA PRO A 101 -3.62 -2.11 -0.59
C PRO A 101 -4.20 -1.96 -1.99
N TRP A 102 -3.31 -1.81 -2.98
CA TRP A 102 -3.67 -1.53 -4.36
C TRP A 102 -3.04 -2.54 -5.30
N CYS A 103 -3.87 -3.16 -6.15
CA CYS A 103 -3.37 -4.00 -7.23
C CYS A 103 -3.17 -3.15 -8.49
N TRP A 104 -1.92 -2.81 -8.82
CA TRP A 104 -1.57 -2.01 -10.01
C TRP A 104 -2.01 -2.66 -11.32
N ARG A 105 -2.05 -3.99 -11.38
CA ARG A 105 -2.49 -4.74 -12.56
C ARG A 105 -4.00 -4.63 -12.78
N CYS A 106 -4.77 -4.84 -11.71
CA CYS A 106 -6.24 -4.78 -11.76
C CYS A 106 -6.76 -3.32 -11.73
N GLY A 107 -5.95 -2.38 -11.24
CA GLY A 107 -6.33 -0.97 -11.10
C GLY A 107 -7.49 -0.80 -10.11
N THR A 108 -7.45 -1.53 -9.00
CA THR A 108 -8.43 -1.46 -7.92
C THR A 108 -7.78 -1.71 -6.55
N ALA A 109 -8.42 -1.17 -5.52
CA ALA A 109 -8.09 -1.46 -4.14
C ALA A 109 -8.59 -2.85 -3.74
N SER A 110 -7.82 -3.52 -2.89
CA SER A 110 -8.19 -4.81 -2.28
C SER A 110 -8.50 -4.62 -0.79
N SER A 111 -9.40 -5.45 -0.26
CA SER A 111 -9.65 -5.46 1.17
C SER A 111 -8.51 -6.14 1.92
N LYS A 112 -8.35 -5.87 3.22
CA LYS A 112 -7.38 -6.58 4.07
C LYS A 112 -7.63 -8.08 4.10
N TYR A 113 -8.89 -8.50 4.00
CA TYR A 113 -9.27 -9.92 4.00
C TYR A 113 -8.79 -10.63 2.73
N ASP A 114 -8.92 -9.98 1.56
CA ASP A 114 -8.48 -10.56 0.28
C ASP A 114 -7.00 -10.92 0.30
N ILE A 115 -6.17 -10.05 0.89
CA ILE A 115 -4.71 -10.24 0.99
C ILE A 115 -4.35 -11.45 1.85
N ILE A 116 -5.03 -11.60 3.00
CA ILE A 116 -4.79 -12.74 3.90
C ILE A 116 -5.18 -14.05 3.21
N THR A 117 -6.25 -14.04 2.42
CA THR A 117 -6.73 -15.25 1.73
C THR A 117 -5.94 -15.63 0.48
N GLU A 118 -5.41 -14.65 -0.28
CA GLU A 118 -4.57 -14.93 -1.45
C GLU A 118 -3.15 -15.38 -1.09
N GLY A 119 -2.75 -15.20 0.17
CA GLY A 119 -1.53 -15.74 0.77
C GLY A 119 -0.31 -14.83 0.64
N TYR A 120 0.54 -14.87 1.67
CA TYR A 120 1.83 -14.19 1.65
C TYR A 120 2.84 -14.99 0.83
N LYS A 121 3.70 -14.28 0.11
CA LYS A 121 4.86 -14.85 -0.57
C LYS A 121 6.12 -14.27 0.03
N GLU A 122 7.09 -15.13 0.31
CA GLU A 122 8.43 -14.69 0.63
C GLU A 122 9.09 -14.16 -0.64
N VAL A 123 9.54 -12.91 -0.57
CA VAL A 123 10.19 -12.20 -1.67
C VAL A 123 11.41 -11.47 -1.12
N THR A 124 12.48 -11.42 -1.90
CA THR A 124 13.71 -10.74 -1.52
C THR A 124 13.67 -9.30 -2.02
N HIS A 125 13.87 -8.34 -1.11
CA HIS A 125 13.94 -6.92 -1.45
C HIS A 125 15.31 -6.33 -1.10
N PRO A 126 15.78 -5.31 -1.85
CA PRO A 126 16.98 -4.58 -1.48
C PRO A 126 16.75 -3.79 -0.19
N ALA A 127 17.61 -4.02 0.80
CA ALA A 127 17.72 -3.23 2.02
C ALA A 127 18.60 -2.00 1.76
N LEU A 128 18.01 -0.80 1.78
CA LEU A 128 18.76 0.44 1.55
C LEU A 128 18.91 1.27 2.82
N PHE A 129 20.12 1.76 3.04
CA PHE A 129 20.44 2.76 4.04
C PHE A 129 20.72 4.10 3.36
N MET A 130 20.07 5.16 3.83
CA MET A 130 20.15 6.49 3.25
C MET A 130 20.55 7.51 4.31
N GLN A 131 21.32 8.52 3.89
CA GLN A 131 21.77 9.62 4.74
C GLN A 131 21.01 10.90 4.41
N PHE A 132 20.21 11.40 5.36
CA PHE A 132 19.51 12.68 5.22
C PHE A 132 20.24 13.78 6.01
N PRO A 133 20.80 14.80 5.34
CA PRO A 133 21.58 15.84 6.02
C PRO A 133 20.72 16.68 6.97
N ILE A 134 21.25 17.02 8.14
CA ILE A 134 20.56 17.91 9.09
C ILE A 134 20.72 19.36 8.63
N LYS A 135 19.61 20.10 8.58
CA LYS A 135 19.62 21.50 8.15
C LYS A 135 20.44 22.36 9.12
N GLY A 136 21.44 23.07 8.60
CA GLY A 136 22.29 23.98 9.38
C GLY A 136 23.48 23.33 10.09
N LYS A 137 23.72 22.02 9.91
CA LYS A 137 24.90 21.34 10.45
C LYS A 137 25.73 20.71 9.33
N LYS A 138 27.05 20.84 9.42
CA LYS A 138 27.98 20.21 8.49
C LYS A 138 28.26 18.77 8.94
N ASP A 139 28.23 17.86 7.98
CA ASP A 139 28.58 16.44 8.15
C ASP A 139 27.77 15.69 9.22
N GLU A 140 26.56 16.17 9.55
CA GLU A 140 25.60 15.48 10.41
C GLU A 140 24.39 15.01 9.61
N PHE A 141 24.06 13.73 9.72
CA PHE A 141 23.01 13.08 8.95
C PHE A 141 22.12 12.22 9.86
N PHE A 142 20.85 12.08 9.48
CA PHE A 142 19.99 10.99 9.95
C PHE A 142 20.20 9.78 9.05
N LEU A 143 20.51 8.63 9.64
CA LEU A 143 20.59 7.38 8.91
C LEU A 143 19.20 6.74 8.91
N ILE A 144 18.69 6.42 7.73
CA ILE A 144 17.33 5.91 7.53
C ILE A 144 17.42 4.60 6.77
N PHE A 145 16.55 3.67 7.13
CA PHE A 145 16.43 2.37 6.48
C PHE A 145 15.11 2.27 5.72
N THR A 146 15.12 1.64 4.55
CA THR A 146 13.91 1.28 3.81
C THR A 146 14.12 0.03 2.97
N THR A 147 13.05 -0.75 2.80
CA THR A 147 12.94 -1.83 1.81
C THR A 147 12.16 -1.41 0.57
N THR A 148 11.57 -0.20 0.57
CA THR A 148 10.72 0.33 -0.49
C THR A 148 11.26 1.68 -1.01
N PRO A 149 12.34 1.68 -1.82
CA PRO A 149 13.04 2.89 -2.26
C PRO A 149 12.15 3.84 -3.07
N TRP A 150 11.14 3.31 -3.74
CA TRP A 150 10.19 4.06 -4.57
C TRP A 150 9.32 5.05 -3.78
N THR A 151 9.19 4.84 -2.47
CA THR A 151 8.41 5.72 -1.58
C THR A 151 9.17 7.00 -1.19
N ILE A 152 10.48 7.03 -1.39
CA ILE A 152 11.36 8.10 -0.92
C ILE A 152 11.04 9.46 -1.56
N PRO A 153 10.73 9.57 -2.86
CA PRO A 153 10.25 10.82 -3.44
C PRO A 153 8.96 11.36 -2.80
N ALA A 154 8.21 10.55 -2.06
CA ALA A 154 7.00 10.93 -1.32
C ALA A 154 7.22 11.11 0.19
N ASN A 155 8.48 11.06 0.66
CA ASN A 155 8.81 11.30 2.06
C ASN A 155 8.54 12.76 2.46
N VAL A 156 7.81 12.97 3.56
CA VAL A 156 7.41 14.31 4.04
C VAL A 156 7.98 14.64 5.42
N ALA A 157 8.29 13.62 6.21
CA ALA A 157 8.85 13.71 7.55
C ALA A 157 9.69 12.46 7.87
N ILE A 158 10.44 12.49 8.97
CA ILE A 158 11.06 11.31 9.55
C ILE A 158 10.53 11.13 10.98
N ALA A 159 10.27 9.89 11.39
CA ALA A 159 9.70 9.59 12.68
C ALA A 159 10.74 8.96 13.61
N VAL A 160 10.66 9.35 14.88
CA VAL A 160 11.43 8.77 15.99
C VAL A 160 10.49 8.50 17.16
N ASN A 161 10.80 7.48 17.95
CA ASN A 161 10.07 7.19 19.16
C ASN A 161 10.55 8.09 20.30
N GLU A 162 9.64 8.63 21.11
CA GLU A 162 10.01 9.55 22.19
C GLU A 162 10.83 8.91 23.32
N GLU A 163 10.61 7.60 23.58
CA GLU A 163 11.22 6.87 24.68
C GLU A 163 12.57 6.25 24.32
N ILE A 164 12.77 5.95 23.03
CA ILE A 164 13.99 5.32 22.51
C ILE A 164 15.19 6.28 22.62
N THR A 165 16.36 5.70 22.93
CA THR A 165 17.63 6.42 22.97
C THR A 165 18.32 6.34 21.61
N TYR A 166 18.60 7.50 21.06
CA TYR A 166 19.32 7.69 19.82
C TYR A 166 20.75 8.15 20.10
N VAL A 167 21.67 7.63 19.31
CA VAL A 167 23.10 7.91 19.43
C VAL A 167 23.58 8.66 18.21
N LYS A 168 24.48 9.60 18.44
CA LYS A 168 25.27 10.26 17.42
C LYS A 168 26.60 9.55 17.30
N ALA A 169 26.78 8.77 16.26
CA ALA A 169 28.00 8.01 16.00
C ALA A 169 28.82 8.69 14.90
N GLU A 170 30.11 8.86 15.12
CA GLU A 170 31.07 9.26 14.09
C GLU A 170 31.64 8.01 13.40
N ASN A 171 31.51 7.96 12.08
CA ASN A 171 32.07 6.92 11.23
C ASN A 171 32.68 7.58 9.98
N ASN A 172 33.96 7.30 9.72
CA ASN A 172 34.72 7.83 8.58
C ASN A 172 34.60 9.37 8.40
N GLY A 173 34.63 10.12 9.51
CA GLY A 173 34.56 11.58 9.53
C GLY A 173 33.15 12.17 9.35
N LYS A 174 32.11 11.35 9.18
CA LYS A 174 30.70 11.75 9.14
C LYS A 174 29.99 11.36 10.42
N LYS A 175 28.98 12.14 10.82
CA LYS A 175 28.21 11.93 12.04
C LYS A 175 26.79 11.48 11.69
N TYR A 176 26.38 10.35 12.23
CA TYR A 176 25.07 9.74 11.96
C TYR A 176 24.25 9.64 13.25
N TRP A 177 22.96 9.94 13.13
CA TRP A 177 21.95 9.64 14.14
C TRP A 177 21.23 8.35 13.78
N LEU A 178 21.13 7.44 14.76
CA LEU A 178 20.41 6.17 14.70
C LEU A 178 20.07 5.70 16.12
N ALA A 179 19.19 4.71 16.28
CA ALA A 179 18.88 4.13 17.58
C ALA A 179 20.08 3.35 18.14
N GLU A 180 20.23 3.36 19.46
CA GLU A 180 21.36 2.74 20.16
C GLU A 180 21.46 1.23 19.87
N LYS A 181 20.34 0.51 19.88
CA LYS A 181 20.33 -0.93 19.63
C LYS A 181 20.66 -1.29 18.17
N THR A 182 20.35 -0.40 17.23
CA THR A 182 20.63 -0.60 15.80
C THR A 182 22.03 -0.13 15.38
N ILE A 183 22.95 0.11 16.31
CA ILE A 183 24.28 0.65 15.98
C ILE A 183 25.09 -0.25 15.03
N ASN A 184 24.77 -1.55 15.01
CA ASN A 184 25.37 -2.55 14.13
C ASN A 184 25.07 -2.30 12.65
N ALA A 185 24.13 -1.41 12.31
CA ALA A 185 23.90 -0.96 10.94
C ALA A 185 25.09 -0.14 10.38
N LEU A 186 25.97 0.38 11.24
CA LEU A 186 27.19 1.05 10.83
C LEU A 186 28.32 0.03 10.67
N GLU A 187 28.83 -0.11 9.45
CA GLU A 187 30.02 -0.92 9.19
C GLU A 187 31.30 -0.20 9.63
N GLY A 188 32.23 -0.95 10.24
CA GLY A 188 33.57 -0.47 10.59
C GLY A 188 33.70 0.16 11.98
N LYS A 189 34.77 0.96 12.16
CA LYS A 189 35.06 1.60 13.45
C LYS A 189 34.20 2.86 13.61
N TYR A 190 33.45 2.93 14.71
CA TYR A 190 32.65 4.09 15.06
C TYR A 190 33.00 4.61 16.45
N LYS A 191 32.72 5.89 16.69
CA LYS A 191 32.83 6.53 18.01
C LYS A 191 31.52 7.20 18.38
N ILE A 192 30.96 6.85 19.53
CA ILE A 192 29.75 7.51 20.05
C ILE A 192 30.15 8.88 20.60
N LEU A 193 29.53 9.94 20.09
CA LEU A 193 29.78 11.31 20.49
C LEU A 193 28.74 11.83 21.50
N GLU A 194 27.47 11.46 21.29
CA GLU A 194 26.35 12.00 22.06
C GLU A 194 25.20 10.98 22.09
N LYS A 195 24.42 10.98 23.18
CA LYS A 195 23.17 10.22 23.30
C LYS A 195 22.02 11.16 23.63
N LYS A 196 20.87 10.98 22.98
CA LYS A 196 19.64 11.75 23.21
C LYS A 196 18.41 10.86 23.14
N LYS A 197 17.40 11.16 23.95
CA LYS A 197 16.07 10.58 23.76
C LYS A 197 15.42 11.14 22.48
N GLY A 198 14.58 10.36 21.81
CA GLY A 198 13.92 10.80 20.58
C GLY A 198 13.05 12.05 20.76
N LYS A 199 12.51 12.26 21.98
CA LYS A 199 11.83 13.52 22.36
C LYS A 199 12.67 14.78 22.08
N ASN A 200 13.99 14.68 22.25
CA ASN A 200 14.92 15.81 22.03
C ASN A 200 15.32 15.99 20.55
N LEU A 201 14.96 15.04 19.68
CA LEU A 201 15.17 15.14 18.23
C LEU A 201 13.97 15.72 17.50
N ASN A 202 12.79 15.75 18.14
CA ASN A 202 11.56 16.27 17.57
C ASN A 202 11.73 17.70 17.02
N GLY A 203 11.19 17.95 15.82
CA GLY A 203 11.20 19.26 15.17
C GLY A 203 12.50 19.64 14.46
N ILE A 204 13.58 18.85 14.58
CA ILE A 204 14.81 19.09 13.83
C ILE A 204 14.53 18.95 12.32
N ALA A 205 14.90 19.96 11.55
CA ALA A 205 14.74 19.95 10.10
C ALA A 205 15.90 19.21 9.41
N TYR A 206 15.59 18.47 8.35
CA TYR A 206 16.57 17.83 7.47
C TYR A 206 16.43 18.35 6.03
N LEU A 207 17.42 18.07 5.21
CA LEU A 207 17.42 18.36 3.78
C LEU A 207 16.94 17.13 3.03
N MET A 208 15.77 17.22 2.40
CA MET A 208 15.23 16.17 1.55
C MET A 208 15.81 16.30 0.13
N PRO A 209 16.47 15.27 -0.44
CA PRO A 209 17.05 15.35 -1.78
C PRO A 209 16.04 15.72 -2.88
N TYR A 210 14.77 15.35 -2.70
CA TYR A 210 13.68 15.61 -3.63
C TYR A 210 12.77 16.80 -3.22
N ALA A 211 13.23 17.67 -2.32
CA ALA A 211 12.46 18.84 -1.86
C ALA A 211 12.05 19.81 -2.99
N SER A 212 12.77 19.79 -4.13
CA SER A 212 12.49 20.62 -5.30
C SER A 212 11.30 20.14 -6.13
N LEU A 213 10.80 18.92 -5.91
CA LEU A 213 9.63 18.41 -6.63
C LEU A 213 8.38 19.20 -6.22
N GLU A 214 7.51 19.51 -7.19
CA GLU A 214 6.26 20.25 -6.95
C GLU A 214 5.40 19.64 -5.83
N PRO A 215 5.21 18.30 -5.74
CA PRO A 215 4.44 17.70 -4.66
C PRO A 215 5.03 17.93 -3.26
N GLN A 216 6.33 18.19 -3.17
CA GLN A 216 7.08 18.32 -1.91
C GLN A 216 7.06 19.74 -1.33
N LYS A 217 6.58 20.75 -2.07
CA LYS A 217 6.62 22.16 -1.62
C LYS A 217 5.93 22.43 -0.28
N LYS A 218 4.96 21.59 0.10
CA LYS A 218 4.21 21.73 1.37
C LYS A 218 4.73 20.81 2.49
N SER A 219 5.77 20.02 2.22
CA SER A 219 6.30 19.06 3.17
C SER A 219 7.17 19.75 4.22
N PRO A 220 7.02 19.40 5.51
CA PRO A 220 7.78 20.05 6.57
C PRO A 220 9.25 19.65 6.57
N HIS A 221 9.57 18.41 6.17
CA HIS A 221 10.92 17.84 6.23
C HIS A 221 11.57 18.01 7.61
N LYS A 222 10.83 17.57 8.63
CA LYS A 222 11.24 17.60 10.04
C LYS A 222 11.07 16.23 10.68
N VAL A 223 11.78 16.06 11.79
CA VAL A 223 11.55 14.96 12.72
C VAL A 223 10.20 15.13 13.40
N VAL A 224 9.41 14.05 13.46
CA VAL A 224 8.16 13.94 14.19
C VAL A 224 8.24 12.79 15.19
N LEU A 225 7.40 12.82 16.23
CA LEU A 225 7.30 11.74 17.19
C LEU A 225 6.29 10.69 16.72
N TRP A 226 6.66 9.43 16.84
CA TRP A 226 5.77 8.30 16.55
C TRP A 226 6.10 7.11 17.44
N ASP A 227 5.07 6.60 18.10
CA ASP A 227 5.12 5.49 19.07
C ASP A 227 5.42 4.13 18.44
N LEU A 228 5.07 3.93 17.17
CA LEU A 228 5.34 2.67 16.46
C LEU A 228 6.75 2.58 15.86
N ALA A 229 7.55 3.66 15.92
CA ALA A 229 8.95 3.57 15.52
C ALA A 229 9.69 2.61 16.48
N SER A 230 10.28 1.55 15.91
CA SER A 230 10.96 0.47 16.64
C SER A 230 12.48 0.54 16.46
N GLU A 231 13.24 0.07 17.45
CA GLU A 231 14.70 -0.11 17.41
C GLU A 231 15.13 -1.56 17.19
N GLU A 232 14.20 -2.44 16.79
CA GLU A 232 14.49 -3.86 16.51
C GLU A 232 15.09 -4.05 15.12
N GLU A 233 14.63 -3.29 14.13
CA GLU A 233 15.06 -3.39 12.73
C GLU A 233 15.44 -2.04 12.11
N GLY A 234 16.34 -2.07 11.14
CA GLY A 234 16.79 -0.88 10.42
C GLY A 234 17.69 0.03 11.26
N THR A 235 17.22 1.26 11.53
CA THR A 235 18.01 2.34 12.17
C THR A 235 17.29 3.00 13.34
N GLY A 236 16.06 2.57 13.64
CA GLY A 236 15.15 3.25 14.57
C GLY A 236 14.64 4.63 14.14
N ILE A 237 15.01 5.09 12.93
CA ILE A 237 14.48 6.31 12.32
C ILE A 237 13.72 5.91 11.07
N VAL A 238 12.43 6.19 11.05
CA VAL A 238 11.52 5.74 9.97
C VAL A 238 11.22 6.89 9.02
N HIS A 239 11.31 6.65 7.71
CA HIS A 239 10.84 7.63 6.73
C HIS A 239 9.31 7.61 6.68
N ILE A 240 8.67 8.78 6.71
CA ILE A 240 7.21 8.88 6.69
C ILE A 240 6.75 9.36 5.32
N ALA A 241 5.97 8.53 4.63
CA ALA A 241 5.34 8.78 3.33
C ALA A 241 3.82 8.48 3.42
N PRO A 242 2.99 9.44 3.90
CA PRO A 242 1.57 9.19 4.20
C PRO A 242 0.70 8.79 2.99
N GLY A 243 1.19 8.87 1.76
CA GLY A 243 0.46 8.37 0.59
C GLY A 243 0.78 6.93 0.21
N CYS A 244 1.72 6.28 0.90
CA CYS A 244 2.24 4.97 0.55
C CYS A 244 2.05 3.90 1.64
N GLY A 245 1.66 4.27 2.86
CA GLY A 245 1.44 3.33 3.97
C GLY A 245 0.27 3.75 4.86
N ALA A 246 -0.45 2.76 5.41
CA ALA A 246 -1.60 2.98 6.29
C ALA A 246 -1.20 3.63 7.61
N GLU A 247 -0.13 3.12 8.22
CA GLU A 247 0.44 3.65 9.46
C GLU A 247 0.95 5.09 9.31
N ASP A 248 1.71 5.36 8.25
CA ASP A 248 2.16 6.71 7.89
C ASP A 248 0.99 7.65 7.62
N PHE A 249 -0.09 7.15 7.03
CA PHE A 249 -1.30 7.93 6.74
C PHE A 249 -2.06 8.29 8.01
N ASP A 250 -2.17 7.37 8.97
CA ASP A 250 -2.77 7.64 10.28
C ASP A 250 -1.96 8.64 11.09
N LEU A 251 -0.62 8.53 11.08
CA LEU A 251 0.26 9.55 11.66
C LEU A 251 0.04 10.88 10.95
N GLY A 252 0.06 10.89 9.61
CA GLY A 252 -0.14 12.09 8.81
C GLY A 252 -1.47 12.79 9.07
N LYS A 253 -2.56 12.03 9.27
CA LYS A 253 -3.86 12.57 9.68
C LYS A 253 -3.81 13.22 11.06
N LYS A 254 -3.16 12.58 12.05
CA LYS A 254 -3.07 13.09 13.43
C LYS A 254 -2.32 14.42 13.52
N ILE A 255 -1.24 14.57 12.77
CA ILE A 255 -0.35 15.76 12.84
C ILE A 255 -0.44 16.69 11.62
N GLY A 256 -1.36 16.44 10.69
CA GLY A 256 -1.62 17.30 9.53
C GLY A 256 -0.55 17.28 8.44
N LEU A 257 0.11 16.14 8.23
CA LEU A 257 1.10 15.98 7.15
C LEU A 257 0.43 15.85 5.77
N PRO A 258 1.06 16.36 4.70
CA PRO A 258 0.58 16.13 3.35
C PRO A 258 0.69 14.65 2.98
N SER A 259 -0.37 14.10 2.39
CA SER A 259 -0.37 12.76 1.80
C SER A 259 -0.01 12.83 0.32
N ILE A 260 1.24 12.50 0.01
CA ILE A 260 1.79 12.48 -1.34
C ILE A 260 1.78 11.03 -1.83
N SER A 261 1.06 10.77 -2.93
CA SER A 261 1.06 9.47 -3.61
C SER A 261 1.84 9.61 -4.93
N PRO A 262 3.02 8.98 -5.06
CA PRO A 262 3.90 9.18 -6.21
C PRO A 262 3.45 8.42 -7.46
N LEU A 263 2.68 7.34 -7.31
CA LEU A 263 2.26 6.45 -8.39
C LEU A 263 0.81 6.69 -8.82
N ASP A 264 0.51 6.40 -10.08
CA ASP A 264 -0.83 6.31 -10.64
C ASP A 264 -1.46 4.92 -10.44
N ASP A 265 -2.69 4.76 -10.96
CA ASP A 265 -3.48 3.53 -10.84
C ASP A 265 -2.79 2.29 -11.44
N ALA A 266 -1.81 2.50 -12.35
CA ALA A 266 -1.06 1.45 -13.02
C ALA A 266 0.32 1.20 -12.37
N GLY A 267 0.63 1.84 -11.24
CA GLY A 267 1.92 1.71 -10.57
C GLY A 267 3.05 2.48 -11.26
N VAL A 268 2.73 3.53 -12.04
CA VAL A 268 3.70 4.37 -12.74
C VAL A 268 3.80 5.73 -12.06
N TYR A 269 5.02 6.29 -11.96
CA TYR A 269 5.21 7.63 -11.41
C TYR A 269 4.38 8.70 -12.13
N LYS A 270 3.64 9.48 -11.34
CA LYS A 270 2.79 10.59 -11.81
C LYS A 270 3.63 11.75 -12.36
N LYS A 271 3.00 12.56 -13.21
CA LYS A 271 3.54 13.86 -13.64
C LYS A 271 3.84 14.72 -12.41
N GLY A 272 5.08 15.23 -12.32
CA GLY A 272 5.60 15.93 -11.14
C GLY A 272 6.79 15.23 -10.48
N PHE A 273 6.99 13.94 -10.76
CA PHE A 273 8.17 13.16 -10.41
C PHE A 273 9.08 12.99 -11.64
N ILE A 274 9.48 14.10 -12.26
CA ILE A 274 10.13 14.14 -13.59
C ILE A 274 11.36 13.22 -13.69
N LEU A 275 12.12 13.09 -12.60
CA LEU A 275 13.30 12.21 -12.53
C LEU A 275 12.97 10.71 -12.66
N PHE A 276 11.73 10.31 -12.40
CA PHE A 276 11.28 8.92 -12.34
C PHE A 276 10.14 8.64 -13.34
N GLN A 277 9.80 9.60 -14.18
CA GLN A 277 8.67 9.49 -15.09
C GLN A 277 8.92 8.41 -16.14
N GLY A 278 8.01 7.43 -16.23
CA GLY A 278 8.11 6.30 -17.16
C GLY A 278 8.85 5.08 -16.59
N PHE A 279 9.42 5.17 -15.38
CA PHE A 279 9.91 3.98 -14.68
C PHE A 279 8.74 3.20 -14.08
N PHE A 280 8.72 1.90 -14.35
CA PHE A 280 7.83 0.94 -13.71
C PHE A 280 8.52 0.42 -12.46
N GLU A 281 7.83 0.38 -11.33
CA GLU A 281 8.42 -0.09 -10.08
C GLU A 281 8.59 -1.62 -10.04
N PHE A 282 7.67 -2.34 -10.69
CA PHE A 282 7.69 -3.80 -10.76
C PHE A 282 8.31 -4.27 -12.09
N VAL A 283 9.61 -4.05 -12.27
CA VAL A 283 10.37 -4.74 -13.31
C VAL A 283 10.95 -6.00 -12.66
N ASP A 284 10.38 -7.14 -13.07
CA ASP A 284 10.77 -8.53 -12.80
C ASP A 284 10.54 -9.10 -11.39
N GLY A 285 9.64 -10.09 -11.38
CA GLY A 285 9.23 -10.98 -10.29
C GLY A 285 8.09 -11.88 -10.74
#